data_AF-A0A5S4GMM9-F1
#
_entry.id   AF-A0A5S4GMM9-F1
#
_cell.length_a   1.000
_cell.length_b   1.000
_cell.length_c   1.000
_cell.angle_alpha   90.00
_cell.angle_beta   90.00
_cell.angle_gamma   90.00
#
_symmetry.space_group_name_H-M   'P 1'
#
loop_
_entity.id
_entity.type
_entity.pdbx_description
1 polymer ?
#
loop_
_entity_poly.entity_id
_entity_poly.type
_entity_poly.pdbx_seq_one_letter_code
_entity_poly.pdbx_strand_id
1 'polypeptide(L)' 'MIRRALIAAALAATALVAFPAGPAQARACALGYQCVTTYYSDNTATQVVGGRFEGCDGSYDEWGVRTVYKDWTETPCS' A
#
# COMPACT_ATOMS: atom_id res chain seq x y z
N MET A 1 -45.52 -1.39 -9.03
CA MET A 1 -44.21 -0.84 -9.46
C MET A 1 -43.14 -0.88 -8.36
N ILE A 2 -43.52 -0.86 -7.08
CA ILE A 2 -42.63 -0.93 -5.89
C ILE A 2 -41.66 -2.13 -5.88
N ARG A 3 -42.08 -3.31 -6.37
CA ARG A 3 -41.20 -4.50 -6.44
C ARG A 3 -39.96 -4.30 -7.31
N ARG A 4 -40.04 -3.50 -8.39
CA ARG A 4 -38.88 -3.21 -9.24
C ARG A 4 -37.92 -2.22 -8.57
N ALA A 5 -38.45 -1.28 -7.79
CA ALA A 5 -37.65 -0.32 -7.03
C ALA A 5 -36.84 -1.00 -5.91
N LEU A 6 -37.41 -2.00 -5.23
CA LEU A 6 -36.72 -2.75 -4.18
C LEU A 6 -35.56 -3.59 -4.72
N ILE A 7 -35.71 -4.18 -5.91
CA ILE A 7 -34.64 -4.97 -6.55
C ILE A 7 -33.48 -4.07 -6.99
N ALA A 8 -33.78 -2.89 -7.54
CA ALA A 8 -32.75 -1.90 -7.92
C ALA A 8 -31.98 -1.38 -6.70
N ALA A 9 -32.66 -1.14 -5.57
CA ALA A 9 -32.03 -0.72 -4.33
C ALA A 9 -31.11 -1.80 -3.73
N ALA A 10 -31.50 -3.08 -3.81
CA ALA A 10 -30.68 -4.19 -3.33
C ALA A 10 -29.40 -4.39 -4.17
N LEU A 11 -29.46 -4.18 -5.49
CA LEU A 11 -28.30 -4.26 -6.39
C LEU A 11 -27.34 -3.08 -6.23
N ALA A 12 -27.84 -1.89 -5.89
CA ALA A 12 -26.98 -0.73 -5.63
C ALA A 12 -26.19 -0.87 -4.30
N ALA A 13 -26.76 -1.54 -3.30
CA ALA A 13 -26.12 -1.73 -2.00
C ALA A 13 -24.93 -2.71 -2.03
N THR A 14 -24.93 -3.70 -2.93
CA THR A 14 -23.84 -4.68 -3.05
C THR A 14 -22.62 -4.14 -3.81
N ALA A 15 -22.79 -3.10 -4.63
CA ALA A 15 -21.69 -2.53 -5.43
C ALA A 15 -20.63 -1.78 -4.59
N LEU A 16 -20.96 -1.35 -3.37
CA LEU A 16 -20.07 -0.55 -2.53
C LEU A 16 -19.07 -1.37 -1.71
N VAL A 17 -19.29 -2.69 -1.56
CA VAL A 17 -18.49 -3.53 -0.64
C VAL A 17 -17.28 -4.20 -1.33
N ALA A 18 -17.16 -4.08 -2.65
CA ALA A 18 -16.24 -4.88 -3.45
C ALA A 18 -15.12 -4.09 -4.14
N PHE A 19 -14.72 -2.93 -3.59
CA PHE A 19 -13.48 -2.30 -4.03
C PHE A 19 -12.33 -2.81 -3.15
N PRO A 20 -11.52 -3.79 -3.63
CA PRO A 20 -10.25 -4.03 -2.98
C PRO A 20 -9.47 -2.71 -3.02
N ALA A 21 -9.04 -2.22 -1.85
CA ALA A 21 -8.12 -1.10 -1.79
C ALA A 21 -6.90 -1.49 -2.62
N GLY A 22 -6.77 -0.87 -3.80
CA GLY A 22 -5.63 -1.11 -4.68
C GLY A 22 -4.34 -0.81 -3.94
N PRO A 23 -3.21 -1.46 -4.32
CA PRO A 23 -1.96 -1.26 -3.62
C PRO A 23 -1.60 0.22 -3.64
N ALA A 24 -1.37 0.80 -2.45
CA ALA A 24 -0.96 2.19 -2.32
C ALA A 24 0.30 2.41 -3.18
N GLN A 25 0.19 3.33 -4.14
CA GLN A 25 1.29 3.65 -5.05
C GLN A 25 2.45 4.16 -4.19
N ALA A 26 3.62 3.54 -4.32
CA ALA A 26 4.79 3.96 -3.54
C ALA A 26 5.17 5.37 -4.00
N ARG A 27 5.06 6.35 -3.11
CA ARG A 27 5.62 7.69 -3.29
C ARG A 27 7.15 7.61 -3.25
N ALA A 28 7.83 8.51 -3.94
CA ALA A 28 9.26 8.71 -3.77
C ALA A 28 9.58 9.32 -2.39
N CYS A 29 10.77 9.03 -1.84
CA CYS A 29 11.20 9.64 -0.59
C CYS A 29 11.37 11.15 -0.77
N ALA A 30 10.87 11.94 0.18
CA ALA A 30 11.04 13.39 0.15
C ALA A 30 12.50 13.80 0.39
N LEU A 31 12.92 14.92 -0.21
CA LEU A 31 14.22 15.52 0.10
C LEU A 31 14.27 15.93 1.56
N GLY A 32 15.39 15.63 2.24
CA GLY A 32 15.55 15.89 3.67
C GLY A 32 14.81 14.89 4.57
N TYR A 33 14.45 13.72 4.03
CA TYR A 33 13.92 12.60 4.79
C TYR A 33 14.73 11.33 4.53
N GLN A 34 14.73 10.42 5.49
CA GLN A 34 15.06 9.03 5.26
C GLN A 34 13.77 8.22 5.11
N CYS A 35 13.77 7.25 4.21
CA CYS A 35 12.64 6.37 3.99
C CYS A 35 13.03 4.90 4.08
N VAL A 36 12.17 4.12 4.71
CA VAL A 36 12.29 2.66 4.79
C VAL A 36 11.04 2.04 4.18
N THR A 37 11.23 1.13 3.23
CA THR A 37 10.17 0.31 2.66
C THR A 37 10.43 -1.15 2.99
N THR A 38 9.45 -1.84 3.58
CA THR A 38 9.53 -3.28 3.86
C THR A 38 8.55 -4.01 2.97
N TYR A 39 9.01 -5.03 2.23
CA TYR A 39 8.17 -5.84 1.35
C TYR A 39 7.84 -7.18 1.99
N TYR A 40 6.58 -7.60 1.93
CA TYR A 40 6.07 -8.84 2.50
C TYR A 40 5.57 -9.81 1.43
N SER A 41 5.54 -11.10 1.75
CA SER A 41 5.01 -12.14 0.86
C SER A 41 3.49 -12.04 0.67
N ASP A 42 2.77 -11.53 1.67
CA ASP A 42 1.31 -11.48 1.74
C ASP A 42 0.80 -10.18 2.38
N ASN A 43 -0.52 -9.97 2.33
CA ASN A 43 -1.17 -8.78 2.87
C ASN A 43 -1.29 -8.78 4.41
N THR A 44 -0.96 -9.89 5.07
CA THR A 44 -0.98 -9.99 6.54
C THR A 44 0.38 -9.65 7.15
N ALA A 45 1.36 -9.28 6.32
CA ALA A 45 2.70 -8.83 6.71
C ALA A 45 3.44 -9.85 7.59
N THR A 46 3.26 -11.15 7.32
CA THR A 46 3.79 -12.21 8.18
C THR A 46 5.25 -12.55 7.89
N GLN A 47 5.68 -12.41 6.63
CA GLN A 47 7.03 -12.72 6.19
C GLN A 47 7.60 -11.60 5.33
N VAL A 48 8.74 -11.05 5.76
CA VAL A 48 9.52 -10.10 4.98
C VAL A 48 10.27 -10.83 3.88
N VAL A 49 10.15 -10.33 2.65
CA VAL A 49 10.81 -10.89 1.45
C VAL A 49 11.72 -9.90 0.76
N GLY A 50 11.69 -8.63 1.16
CA GLY A 50 12.57 -7.60 0.62
C GLY A 50 12.52 -6.32 1.44
N GLY A 51 13.43 -5.41 1.14
CA GLY A 51 13.48 -4.09 1.76
C GLY A 51 14.17 -3.08 0.87
N ARG A 52 13.85 -1.81 1.11
CA ARG A 52 14.49 -0.66 0.48
C ARG A 52 14.74 0.42 1.53
N PHE A 53 15.95 0.95 1.56
CA PHE A 53 16.38 2.05 2.41
C PHE A 53 16.85 3.21 1.55
N GLU A 54 16.35 4.40 1.84
CA GLU A 54 16.74 5.67 1.21
C GLU A 54 17.19 6.60 2.35
N GLY A 55 18.48 6.89 2.44
CA GLY A 55 19.09 7.66 3.52
C GLY A 55 19.19 9.16 3.25
N CYS A 56 19.37 9.91 4.33
CA CYS A 56 19.52 11.38 4.31
C CYS A 56 20.71 11.89 3.51
N ASP A 57 21.76 11.09 3.42
CA ASP A 57 22.98 11.34 2.66
C ASP A 57 22.85 10.94 1.18
N GLY A 58 21.66 10.52 0.75
CA GLY A 58 21.42 9.97 -0.58
C GLY A 58 21.83 8.51 -0.72
N SER A 59 22.17 7.82 0.39
CA SER A 59 22.39 6.38 0.36
C SER A 59 21.13 5.65 -0.09
N TYR A 60 21.33 4.59 -0.85
CA TYR A 60 20.26 3.74 -1.36
C TYR A 60 20.69 2.29 -1.17
N ASP A 61 19.84 1.50 -0.53
CA ASP A 61 20.02 0.06 -0.45
C ASP A 61 18.70 -0.64 -0.76
N GLU A 62 18.78 -1.75 -1.50
CA GLU A 62 17.62 -2.56 -1.84
C GLU A 62 18.01 -4.02 -1.90
N TRP A 63 17.18 -4.87 -1.28
CA TRP A 63 17.42 -6.29 -1.20
C TRP A 63 16.13 -7.10 -1.33
N GLY A 64 16.28 -8.37 -1.73
CA GLY A 64 15.18 -9.32 -1.82
C GLY A 64 14.22 -9.02 -2.99
N VAL A 65 12.94 -9.25 -2.76
CA VAL A 65 11.89 -9.15 -3.78
C VAL A 65 10.90 -8.03 -3.44
N ARG A 66 10.62 -7.18 -4.43
CA ARG A 66 9.59 -6.16 -4.33
C ARG A 66 8.21 -6.78 -4.53
N THR A 67 7.31 -6.50 -3.61
CA THR A 67 5.92 -6.95 -3.70
C THR A 67 4.96 -5.77 -3.54
N VAL A 68 3.68 -6.04 -3.80
CA VAL A 68 2.61 -5.06 -3.59
C VAL A 68 2.25 -4.90 -2.12
N TYR A 69 2.58 -5.89 -1.29
CA TYR A 69 2.36 -5.87 0.15
C TYR A 69 3.57 -5.25 0.82
N LYS A 70 3.43 -4.02 1.28
CA LYS A 70 4.56 -3.26 1.80
C LYS A 70 4.13 -2.29 2.87
N ASP A 71 5.05 -2.05 3.80
CA ASP A 71 5.00 -0.92 4.71
C ASP A 71 6.01 0.13 4.28
N TRP A 72 5.69 1.39 4.55
CA TRP A 72 6.55 2.52 4.24
C TRP A 72 6.57 3.50 5.42
N THR A 73 7.75 3.94 5.80
CA THR A 73 7.97 4.94 6.85
C THR A 73 8.92 6.02 6.34
N GLU A 74 8.59 7.27 6.63
CA GLU A 74 9.37 8.45 6.27
C GLU A 74 9.65 9.26 7.53
N THR A 75 10.93 9.56 7.77
CA THR A 75 11.42 10.27 8.95
C THR A 75 12.29 11.45 8.54
N PRO A 76 12.07 12.67 9.06
CA PRO A 76 12.90 13.83 8.74
C PRO A 76 14.38 13.59 9.10
N CYS A 77 15.27 14.12 8.26
CA CYS A 77 16.69 14.19 8.55
C CYS A 77 16.95 15.30 9.58
N SER A 78 17.86 15.05 10.52
CA SER A 78 18.29 15.98 11.57
C SER A 78 19.45 16.87 11.12
#